data_AF-A0A9W6CGS2-F1
#
_entry.id   AF-A0A9W6CGS2-F1
#
_cell.length_a   1.000
_cell.length_b   1.000
_cell.length_c   1.000
_cell.angle_alpha   90.00
_cell.angle_beta   90.00
_cell.angle_gamma   90.00
#
_symmetry.space_group_name_H-M   'P 1'
#
loop_
_entity.id
_entity.type
_entity.pdbx_description
1 polymer ?
#
loop_
_entity_poly.entity_id
_entity_poly.type
_entity_poly.pdbx_seq_one_letter_code
_entity_poly.pdbx_strand_id
1 'polypeptide(L)'
;MSSTVAVKAFAEGVTQQIKDYLPEEYQDMQCEISEQQKNNSVVLTGIVLSMPGQQIAPVVYMEPFYDQVRKGEPMDQIMNRIADVCRQSLAVRELPETLDFTDYDSVKDHLTVQVINTKANQRMLSQVPHKQMEDLSVICRIEFPSPAGEGVGSVKVTHEMLSQWGVHPKEVYQKAVENAVKSSPAVLMSMDDLMMEMMGLPFETKNLFQLKEGEKFPKDGMYVLSNPMKLNGASVLAYPNLQEQLESVFPQGCYLLPSSLHEMIIIPKDLGMTPKEMGEMVRDVNQKEVARDEILSDRVYEFDKEKRQLCQVPESIEKIKEMER
;
A
#
# COMPACT_ATOMS: atom_id res chain seq x y z
N MET A 1 -20.83 10.55 18.78
CA MET A 1 -20.00 9.42 19.27
C MET A 1 -18.81 9.30 18.34
N SER A 2 -17.59 9.06 18.85
CA SER A 2 -16.42 8.84 17.98
C SER A 2 -16.71 7.68 17.02
N SER A 3 -16.32 7.81 15.75
CA SER A 3 -16.52 6.78 14.72
C SER A 3 -16.07 5.39 15.20
N THR A 4 -14.98 5.33 15.96
CA THR A 4 -14.41 4.09 16.52
C THR A 4 -15.34 3.40 17.52
N VAL A 5 -16.05 4.16 18.37
CA VAL A 5 -16.98 3.58 19.37
C VAL A 5 -18.18 2.94 18.68
N ALA A 6 -18.67 3.57 17.60
CA ALA A 6 -19.81 3.06 16.86
C ALA A 6 -19.47 1.82 16.04
N VAL A 7 -18.28 1.80 15.41
CA VAL A 7 -17.77 0.60 14.71
C VAL A 7 -17.57 -0.56 15.70
N LYS A 8 -17.04 -0.28 16.90
CA LYS A 8 -16.90 -1.32 17.94
C LYS A 8 -18.23 -1.90 18.40
N ALA A 9 -19.24 -1.07 18.64
CA ALA A 9 -20.59 -1.56 18.98
C ALA A 9 -21.20 -2.37 17.82
N PHE A 10 -20.94 -1.99 16.57
CA PHE A 10 -21.33 -2.79 15.41
C PHE A 10 -20.60 -4.15 15.39
N ALA A 11 -19.29 -4.17 15.64
CA ALA A 11 -18.50 -5.39 15.75
C ALA A 11 -19.05 -6.33 16.84
N GLU A 12 -19.42 -5.79 18.00
CA GLU A 12 -20.08 -6.56 19.09
C GLU A 12 -21.37 -7.22 18.60
N GLY A 13 -22.24 -6.48 17.90
CA GLY A 13 -23.45 -7.04 17.29
C GLY A 13 -23.16 -8.16 16.28
N VAL A 14 -22.17 -7.95 15.41
CA VAL A 14 -21.75 -8.95 14.41
C VAL A 14 -21.25 -10.22 15.11
N THR A 15 -20.39 -10.12 16.12
CA THR A 15 -19.85 -11.31 16.83
C THR A 15 -20.92 -12.19 17.47
N GLN A 16 -22.07 -11.61 17.86
CA GLN A 16 -23.19 -12.32 18.47
C GLN A 16 -24.06 -13.06 17.45
N GLN A 17 -24.16 -12.55 16.22
CA GLN A 17 -25.14 -13.01 15.23
C GLN A 17 -24.52 -13.68 14.02
N ILE A 18 -23.22 -13.48 13.75
CA ILE A 18 -22.59 -13.94 12.49
C ILE A 18 -22.67 -15.45 12.29
N LYS A 19 -22.72 -16.23 13.38
CA LYS A 19 -22.87 -17.69 13.32
C LYS A 19 -24.21 -18.15 12.76
N ASP A 20 -25.27 -17.34 12.86
CA ASP A 20 -26.59 -17.65 12.29
C ASP A 20 -26.59 -17.52 10.76
N TYR A 21 -25.60 -16.79 10.22
CA TYR A 21 -25.39 -16.58 8.79
C TYR A 21 -24.37 -17.55 8.19
N LEU A 22 -23.75 -18.41 9.01
CA LEU A 22 -22.71 -19.34 8.60
C LEU A 22 -23.22 -20.79 8.63
N PRO A 23 -22.71 -21.68 7.74
CA PRO A 23 -23.01 -23.11 7.79
C PRO A 23 -22.63 -23.76 9.13
N GLU A 24 -23.20 -24.93 9.41
CA GLU A 24 -23.02 -25.68 10.67
C GLU A 24 -21.55 -26.00 10.99
N GLU A 25 -20.70 -26.13 9.96
CA GLU A 25 -19.26 -26.37 10.13
C GLU A 25 -18.49 -25.24 10.82
N TYR A 26 -19.07 -24.04 10.96
CA TYR A 26 -18.46 -22.88 11.63
C TYR A 26 -19.03 -22.62 13.04
N GLN A 27 -19.84 -23.51 13.61
CA GLN A 27 -20.46 -23.27 14.92
C GLN A 27 -19.43 -23.20 16.06
N ASP A 28 -18.33 -23.95 15.95
CA ASP A 28 -17.20 -23.92 16.89
C ASP A 28 -16.27 -22.70 16.70
N MET A 29 -16.55 -21.84 15.71
CA MET A 29 -15.77 -20.62 15.48
C MET A 29 -15.84 -19.69 16.70
N GLN A 30 -14.69 -19.17 17.11
CA GLN A 30 -14.61 -18.10 18.10
C GLN A 30 -14.38 -16.77 17.39
N CYS A 31 -15.10 -15.74 17.84
CA CYS A 31 -14.97 -14.38 17.34
C CYS A 31 -14.48 -13.48 18.47
N GLU A 32 -13.35 -12.82 18.28
CA GLU A 32 -12.80 -11.85 19.22
C GLU A 32 -12.65 -10.50 18.54
N ILE A 33 -13.07 -9.42 19.21
CA ILE A 33 -12.89 -8.07 18.69
C ILE A 33 -11.48 -7.62 19.01
N SER A 34 -10.75 -7.18 17.99
CA SER A 34 -9.38 -6.70 18.11
C SER A 34 -9.20 -5.39 17.36
N GLU A 35 -8.50 -4.43 17.97
CA GLU A 35 -8.07 -3.21 17.31
C GLU A 35 -6.66 -3.42 16.72
N GLN A 36 -6.53 -3.20 15.41
CA GLN A 36 -5.28 -3.41 14.68
C GLN A 36 -4.75 -2.09 14.12
N GLN A 37 -3.47 -1.81 14.39
CA GLN A 37 -2.81 -0.64 13.84
C GLN A 37 -2.35 -0.91 12.39
N LYS A 38 -2.88 -0.12 11.47
CA LYS A 38 -2.52 -0.05 10.05
C LYS A 38 -1.46 1.02 9.80
N ASN A 39 -1.15 1.23 8.51
CA ASN A 39 -0.25 2.29 8.09
C ASN A 39 -0.77 3.66 8.54
N ASN A 40 0.13 4.62 8.71
CA ASN A 40 -0.16 5.98 9.18
C ASN A 40 -0.87 6.04 10.54
N SER A 41 -0.62 5.04 11.40
CA SER A 41 -1.23 4.92 12.72
C SER A 41 -2.77 4.87 12.72
N VAL A 42 -3.37 4.51 11.59
CA VAL A 42 -4.81 4.23 11.51
C VAL A 42 -5.11 2.99 12.34
N VAL A 43 -6.14 3.04 13.17
CA VAL A 43 -6.58 1.90 13.98
C VAL A 43 -7.92 1.44 13.44
N LEU A 44 -7.98 0.17 13.03
CA LEU A 44 -9.20 -0.46 12.56
C LEU A 44 -9.69 -1.49 13.57
N THR A 45 -11.00 -1.61 13.71
CA THR A 45 -11.69 -2.61 14.52
C THR A 45 -11.97 -3.82 13.65
N GLY A 46 -11.35 -4.94 13.98
CA GLY A 46 -11.56 -6.20 13.30
C GLY A 46 -12.16 -7.26 14.22
N ILE A 47 -12.76 -8.27 13.60
CA ILE A 47 -13.14 -9.51 14.25
C ILE A 47 -12.12 -10.57 13.86
N VAL A 48 -11.38 -11.05 14.85
CA VAL A 48 -10.48 -12.20 14.75
C VAL A 48 -11.33 -13.47 14.73
N LEU A 49 -11.17 -14.28 13.69
CA LEU A 49 -11.88 -15.54 13.53
C LEU A 49 -10.93 -16.67 13.90
N SER A 50 -11.29 -17.49 14.88
CA SER A 50 -10.48 -18.63 15.31
C SER A 50 -11.29 -19.91 15.20
N MET A 51 -10.75 -20.91 14.51
CA MET A 51 -11.31 -22.27 14.45
C MET A 51 -10.38 -23.25 15.17
N PRO A 52 -10.92 -24.23 15.91
CA PRO A 52 -10.10 -25.28 16.53
C PRO A 52 -9.19 -25.97 15.50
N GLY A 53 -7.89 -26.01 15.80
CA GLY A 53 -6.89 -26.65 14.95
C GLY A 53 -6.35 -25.80 13.79
N GLN A 54 -6.81 -24.56 13.60
CA GLN A 54 -6.19 -23.63 12.64
C GLN A 54 -5.01 -22.88 13.28
N GLN A 55 -3.95 -22.68 12.51
CA GLN A 55 -2.76 -21.93 12.94
C GLN A 55 -2.88 -20.43 12.67
N ILE A 56 -3.70 -20.04 11.68
CA ILE A 56 -3.95 -18.66 11.30
C ILE A 56 -5.33 -18.25 11.80
N ALA A 57 -5.39 -17.08 12.43
CA ALA A 57 -6.65 -16.44 12.78
C ALA A 57 -6.83 -15.18 11.90
N PRO A 58 -7.62 -15.23 10.82
CA PRO A 58 -7.83 -14.06 9.98
C PRO A 58 -8.62 -12.98 10.73
N VAL A 59 -8.41 -11.72 10.30
CA VAL A 59 -9.08 -10.56 10.87
C VAL A 59 -9.94 -9.88 9.80
N VAL A 60 -11.25 -9.83 10.04
CA VAL A 60 -12.20 -9.13 9.16
C VAL A 60 -12.47 -7.74 9.72
N TYR A 61 -12.13 -6.68 8.99
CA TYR A 61 -12.31 -5.29 9.43
C TYR A 61 -13.75 -4.83 9.27
N MET A 62 -14.26 -4.13 10.26
CA MET A 62 -15.69 -3.78 10.37
C MET A 62 -16.03 -2.44 9.72
N GLU A 63 -15.05 -1.56 9.51
CA GLU A 63 -15.26 -0.23 8.92
C GLU A 63 -15.97 -0.29 7.54
N PRO A 64 -15.55 -1.13 6.56
CA PRO A 64 -16.21 -1.15 5.25
C PRO A 64 -17.68 -1.59 5.32
N PHE A 65 -18.03 -2.45 6.27
CA PHE A 65 -19.40 -2.90 6.49
C PHE A 65 -20.22 -1.88 7.27
N TYR A 66 -19.61 -1.22 8.25
CA TYR A 66 -20.25 -0.15 8.99
C TYR A 66 -20.57 1.06 8.09
N ASP A 67 -19.72 1.37 7.11
CA ASP A 67 -20.01 2.40 6.12
C ASP A 67 -21.23 2.05 5.25
N GLN A 68 -21.49 0.77 4.97
CA GLN A 68 -22.72 0.32 4.30
C GLN A 68 -23.96 0.53 5.18
N VAL A 69 -23.85 0.26 6.50
CA VAL A 69 -24.91 0.60 7.47
C VAL A 69 -25.22 2.09 7.43
N ARG A 70 -24.18 2.94 7.39
CA ARG A 70 -24.35 4.42 7.33
C ARG A 70 -24.98 4.89 6.02
N LYS A 71 -24.78 4.16 4.94
CA LYS A 71 -25.44 4.39 3.64
C LYS A 71 -26.89 3.87 3.60
N GLY A 72 -27.35 3.21 4.66
CA GLY A 72 -28.72 2.72 4.79
C GLY A 72 -28.96 1.36 4.15
N GLU A 73 -27.91 0.57 3.90
CA GLU A 73 -28.06 -0.79 3.40
C GLU A 73 -28.72 -1.72 4.43
N PRO A 74 -29.56 -2.69 4.02
CA PRO A 74 -30.23 -3.60 4.96
C PRO A 74 -29.25 -4.49 5.73
N MET A 75 -29.41 -4.58 7.05
CA MET A 75 -28.52 -5.33 7.94
C MET A 75 -28.33 -6.79 7.50
N ASP A 76 -29.40 -7.44 7.06
CA ASP A 76 -29.35 -8.84 6.61
C ASP A 76 -28.42 -9.04 5.41
N GLN A 77 -28.39 -8.10 4.46
CA GLN A 77 -27.47 -8.15 3.31
C GLN A 77 -26.03 -7.94 3.75
N ILE A 78 -25.81 -7.02 4.69
CA ILE A 78 -24.48 -6.74 5.25
C ILE A 78 -23.95 -7.97 5.99
N MET A 79 -24.77 -8.60 6.83
CA MET A 79 -24.41 -9.82 7.57
C MET A 79 -24.07 -10.99 6.64
N ASN A 80 -24.83 -11.18 5.56
CA ASN A 80 -24.51 -12.19 4.53
C ASN A 80 -23.15 -11.90 3.86
N ARG A 81 -22.85 -10.63 3.52
CA ARG A 81 -21.53 -10.27 2.97
C ARG A 81 -20.40 -10.50 3.97
N ILE A 82 -20.61 -10.20 5.25
CA ILE A 82 -19.62 -10.49 6.30
C ILE A 82 -19.41 -12.01 6.38
N ALA A 83 -20.48 -12.80 6.34
CA ALA A 83 -20.39 -14.26 6.39
C ALA A 83 -19.63 -14.82 5.18
N ASP A 84 -19.84 -14.28 3.98
CA ASP A 84 -19.08 -14.64 2.78
C ASP A 84 -17.58 -14.37 2.96
N VAL A 85 -17.22 -13.19 3.48
CA VAL A 85 -15.82 -12.83 3.77
C VAL A 85 -15.23 -13.72 4.87
N CYS A 86 -15.99 -14.06 5.91
CA CYS A 86 -15.57 -15.00 6.95
C CYS A 86 -15.25 -16.37 6.36
N ARG A 87 -16.13 -16.93 5.50
CA ARG A 87 -15.91 -18.23 4.84
C ARG A 87 -14.67 -18.22 3.95
N GLN A 88 -14.51 -17.18 3.13
CA GLN A 88 -13.34 -17.02 2.27
C GLN A 88 -12.05 -16.90 3.09
N SER A 89 -12.08 -16.13 4.18
CA SER A 89 -10.91 -15.92 5.03
C SER A 89 -10.50 -17.19 5.78
N LEU A 90 -11.46 -17.96 6.29
CA LEU A 90 -11.24 -19.21 7.02
C LEU A 90 -10.87 -20.40 6.12
N ALA A 91 -11.00 -20.26 4.80
CA ALA A 91 -10.48 -21.23 3.84
C ALA A 91 -8.94 -21.27 3.87
N VAL A 92 -8.28 -20.19 4.29
CA VAL A 92 -6.83 -20.13 4.51
C VAL A 92 -6.52 -20.69 5.91
N ARG A 93 -6.16 -21.97 5.98
CA ARG A 93 -5.98 -22.68 7.26
C ARG A 93 -4.57 -22.57 7.84
N GLU A 94 -3.57 -22.52 6.97
CA GLU A 94 -2.15 -22.65 7.32
C GLU A 94 -1.30 -21.70 6.48
N LEU A 95 -0.16 -21.27 7.03
CA LEU A 95 0.85 -20.55 6.23
C LEU A 95 1.42 -21.52 5.20
N PRO A 96 2.01 -21.04 4.09
CA PRO A 96 2.73 -21.93 3.19
C PRO A 96 3.77 -22.73 3.99
N GLU A 97 3.64 -24.06 4.04
CA GLU A 97 4.54 -24.97 4.79
C GLU A 97 6.02 -24.77 4.38
N THR A 98 6.24 -24.19 3.20
CA THR A 98 7.55 -23.90 2.63
C THR A 98 8.27 -22.71 3.25
N LEU A 99 7.60 -21.91 4.08
CA LEU A 99 8.16 -20.67 4.64
C LEU A 99 8.33 -20.75 6.16
N ASP A 100 9.59 -20.88 6.58
CA ASP A 100 10.01 -20.70 7.95
C ASP A 100 10.47 -19.25 8.17
N PHE A 101 9.60 -18.43 8.78
CA PHE A 101 9.90 -17.03 9.08
C PHE A 101 11.05 -16.83 10.08
N THR A 102 11.47 -17.90 10.77
CA THR A 102 12.60 -17.88 11.70
C THR A 102 13.94 -18.11 11.02
N ASP A 103 13.94 -18.58 9.77
CA ASP A 103 15.12 -18.85 8.96
C ASP A 103 15.23 -17.85 7.79
N TYR A 104 16.34 -17.12 7.73
CA TYR A 104 16.58 -16.16 6.66
C TYR A 104 16.67 -16.83 5.29
N ASP A 105 17.30 -18.00 5.21
CA ASP A 105 17.49 -18.68 3.92
C ASP A 105 16.15 -19.13 3.32
N SER A 106 15.17 -19.45 4.16
CA SER A 106 13.79 -19.74 3.75
C SER A 106 13.05 -18.52 3.18
N VAL A 107 13.25 -17.31 3.75
CA VAL A 107 12.44 -16.13 3.38
C VAL A 107 13.14 -15.10 2.50
N LYS A 108 14.47 -15.15 2.33
CA LYS A 108 15.24 -14.09 1.67
C LYS A 108 14.81 -13.81 0.22
N ASP A 109 14.29 -14.78 -0.50
CA ASP A 109 13.82 -14.62 -1.88
C ASP A 109 12.38 -14.06 -1.97
N HIS A 110 11.71 -13.96 -0.83
CA HIS A 110 10.38 -13.36 -0.63
C HIS A 110 10.45 -11.93 -0.11
N LEU A 111 11.65 -11.43 0.15
CA LEU A 111 11.85 -10.06 0.61
C LEU A 111 11.50 -9.06 -0.48
N THR A 112 10.84 -7.97 -0.08
CA THR A 112 10.51 -6.81 -0.91
C THR A 112 10.56 -5.53 -0.08
N VAL A 113 10.34 -4.39 -0.71
CA VAL A 113 10.34 -3.07 -0.07
C VAL A 113 8.97 -2.42 -0.12
N GLN A 114 8.66 -1.63 0.91
CA GLN A 114 7.50 -0.75 0.94
C GLN A 114 7.95 0.66 1.33
N VAL A 115 7.48 1.67 0.61
CA VAL A 115 7.69 3.09 0.97
C VAL A 115 6.47 3.58 1.76
N ILE A 116 6.72 4.23 2.90
CA ILE A 116 5.67 4.76 3.80
C ILE A 116 6.03 6.15 4.33
N ASN A 117 5.06 6.88 4.87
CA ASN A 117 5.32 8.16 5.52
C ASN A 117 6.10 7.97 6.83
N THR A 118 7.20 8.70 7.02
CA THR A 118 8.04 8.56 8.23
C THR A 118 7.33 9.06 9.48
N LYS A 119 6.78 10.28 9.42
CA LYS A 119 6.17 10.92 10.60
C LYS A 119 4.91 10.18 11.05
N ALA A 120 4.06 9.78 10.11
CA ALA A 120 2.81 9.08 10.43
C ALA A 120 3.03 7.66 10.98
N ASN A 121 4.21 7.06 10.75
CA ASN A 121 4.54 5.70 11.17
C ASN A 121 5.65 5.63 12.23
N GLN A 122 6.04 6.75 12.85
CA GLN A 122 7.20 6.83 13.76
C GLN A 122 7.22 5.75 14.85
N ARG A 123 6.05 5.41 15.43
CA ARG A 123 5.95 4.35 16.44
C ARG A 123 6.31 2.97 15.88
N MET A 124 5.75 2.61 14.73
CA MET A 124 6.02 1.33 14.05
C MET A 124 7.48 1.26 13.55
N LEU A 125 8.00 2.39 13.05
CA LEU A 125 9.38 2.51 12.57
C LEU A 125 10.44 2.27 13.66
N SER A 126 10.09 2.38 14.95
CA SER A 126 11.00 2.02 16.04
C SER A 126 11.22 0.50 16.19
N GLN A 127 10.39 -0.31 15.54
CA GLN A 127 10.42 -1.79 15.64
C GLN A 127 10.92 -2.47 14.37
N VAL A 128 11.13 -1.72 13.29
CA VAL A 128 11.51 -2.26 11.98
C VAL A 128 12.73 -1.55 11.41
N PRO A 129 13.62 -2.27 10.70
CA PRO A 129 14.67 -1.64 9.92
C PRO A 129 14.06 -0.75 8.83
N HIS A 130 14.58 0.46 8.69
CA HIS A 130 14.15 1.37 7.65
C HIS A 130 15.28 2.25 7.13
N LYS A 131 15.17 2.66 5.88
CA LYS A 131 16.04 3.66 5.25
C LYS A 131 15.25 4.93 5.01
N GLN A 132 15.74 6.05 5.53
CA GLN A 132 15.10 7.35 5.32
C GLN A 132 15.26 7.81 3.86
N MET A 133 14.20 8.41 3.32
CA MET A 133 14.14 9.04 2.00
C MET A 133 13.25 10.28 2.11
N GLU A 134 13.84 11.46 2.32
CA GLU A 134 13.11 12.70 2.63
C GLU A 134 12.20 12.54 3.87
N ASP A 135 10.90 12.83 3.76
CA ASP A 135 9.86 12.57 4.76
C ASP A 135 9.29 11.15 4.70
N LEU A 136 9.79 10.31 3.78
CA LEU A 136 9.41 8.92 3.59
C LEU A 136 10.45 7.97 4.20
N SER A 137 10.01 6.74 4.46
CA SER A 137 10.85 5.65 4.94
C SER A 137 10.61 4.42 4.08
N VAL A 138 11.69 3.77 3.68
CA VAL A 138 11.66 2.48 2.98
C VAL A 138 11.82 1.37 4.02
N ILE A 139 10.83 0.49 4.15
CA ILE A 139 10.84 -0.67 5.04
C ILE A 139 10.97 -1.96 4.24
N CYS A 140 11.44 -3.03 4.87
CA CYS A 140 11.47 -4.37 4.28
C CYS A 140 10.25 -5.19 4.70
N ARG A 141 9.75 -6.00 3.77
CA ARG A 141 8.62 -6.91 3.97
C ARG A 141 8.93 -8.27 3.37
N ILE A 142 8.25 -9.30 3.85
CA ILE A 142 8.20 -10.63 3.24
C ILE A 142 6.84 -10.73 2.57
N GLU A 143 6.81 -11.09 1.29
CA GLU A 143 5.60 -11.32 0.51
C GLU A 143 5.52 -12.76 0.01
N PHE A 144 4.38 -13.40 0.19
CA PHE A 144 4.17 -14.80 -0.16
C PHE A 144 2.77 -15.01 -0.75
N PRO A 145 2.61 -15.99 -1.66
CA PRO A 145 1.29 -16.31 -2.21
C PRO A 145 0.30 -16.62 -1.09
N SER A 146 -0.91 -16.07 -1.22
CA SER A 146 -2.00 -16.47 -0.34
C SER A 146 -2.30 -17.96 -0.51
N PRO A 147 -2.40 -18.76 0.57
CA PRO A 147 -2.75 -20.18 0.47
C PRO A 147 -4.13 -20.43 -0.16
N ALA A 148 -5.03 -19.44 -0.18
CA ALA A 148 -6.32 -19.52 -0.88
C ALA A 148 -6.22 -19.32 -2.41
N GLY A 149 -5.03 -19.06 -2.95
CA GLY A 149 -4.81 -18.87 -4.40
C GLY A 149 -5.14 -17.47 -4.91
N GLU A 150 -5.81 -16.63 -4.12
CA GLU A 150 -6.11 -15.23 -4.44
C GLU A 150 -5.36 -14.29 -3.48
N GLY A 151 -4.55 -13.39 -4.03
CA GLY A 151 -3.83 -12.35 -3.28
C GLY A 151 -2.44 -12.74 -2.76
N VAL A 152 -1.83 -11.81 -2.01
CA VAL A 152 -0.47 -11.93 -1.47
C VAL A 152 -0.52 -11.68 0.04
N GLY A 153 -0.04 -12.64 0.82
CA GLY A 153 0.21 -12.47 2.25
C GLY A 153 1.48 -11.65 2.47
N SER A 154 1.51 -10.81 3.50
CA SER A 154 2.68 -9.97 3.75
C SER A 154 2.96 -9.71 5.22
N VAL A 155 4.22 -9.83 5.61
CA VAL A 155 4.72 -9.59 6.97
C VAL A 155 5.82 -8.53 6.93
N LYS A 156 5.85 -7.62 7.90
CA LYS A 156 6.94 -6.64 8.03
C LYS A 156 8.17 -7.34 8.63
N VAL A 157 9.35 -7.06 8.09
CA VAL A 157 10.59 -7.49 8.73
C VAL A 157 10.78 -6.64 9.99
N THR A 158 11.02 -7.27 11.13
CA THR A 158 11.24 -6.59 12.43
C THR A 158 12.70 -6.67 12.87
N HIS A 159 13.10 -5.83 13.83
CA HIS A 159 14.42 -5.95 14.46
C HIS A 159 14.62 -7.29 15.19
N GLU A 160 13.54 -7.90 15.69
CA GLU A 160 13.56 -9.23 16.29
C GLU A 160 13.90 -10.30 15.26
N MET A 161 13.24 -10.28 14.09
CA MET A 161 13.57 -11.18 12.97
C MET A 161 15.03 -11.05 12.54
N LEU A 162 15.53 -9.82 12.37
CA LEU A 162 16.95 -9.60 12.04
C LEU A 162 17.90 -10.21 13.07
N SER A 163 17.56 -10.06 14.36
CA SER A 163 18.37 -10.61 15.47
C SER A 163 18.37 -12.13 15.46
N GLN A 164 17.21 -12.73 15.15
CA GLN A 164 17.05 -14.18 15.04
C GLN A 164 17.80 -14.75 13.83
N TRP A 165 17.73 -14.08 12.69
CA TRP A 165 18.44 -14.44 11.46
C TRP A 165 19.96 -14.26 11.56
N GLY A 166 20.42 -13.38 12.46
CA GLY A 166 21.84 -13.01 12.56
C GLY A 166 22.34 -12.21 11.34
N VAL A 167 21.44 -11.49 10.65
CA VAL A 167 21.73 -10.77 9.39
C VAL A 167 21.68 -9.26 9.62
N HIS A 168 22.61 -8.54 9.00
CA HIS A 168 22.67 -7.09 9.11
C HIS A 168 21.54 -6.40 8.32
N PRO A 169 20.87 -5.35 8.84
CA PRO A 169 19.77 -4.68 8.14
C PRO A 169 20.06 -4.25 6.70
N LYS A 170 21.32 -3.84 6.42
CA LYS A 170 21.75 -3.44 5.07
C LYS A 170 21.68 -4.58 4.05
N GLU A 171 22.01 -5.81 4.46
CA GLU A 171 21.98 -6.98 3.58
C GLU A 171 20.53 -7.34 3.22
N VAL A 172 19.64 -7.33 4.23
CA VAL A 172 18.21 -7.53 4.02
C VAL A 172 17.61 -6.46 3.11
N TYR A 173 17.97 -5.19 3.31
CA TYR A 173 17.54 -4.10 2.44
C TYR A 173 18.00 -4.30 1.00
N GLN A 174 19.27 -4.63 0.78
CA GLN A 174 19.80 -4.85 -0.56
C GLN A 174 19.07 -6.01 -1.25
N LYS A 175 18.93 -7.14 -0.56
CA LYS A 175 18.23 -8.32 -1.08
C LYS A 175 16.76 -8.02 -1.40
N ALA A 176 16.08 -7.27 -0.54
CA ALA A 176 14.71 -6.84 -0.75
C ALA A 176 14.55 -5.96 -2.02
N VAL A 177 15.46 -5.01 -2.25
CA VAL A 177 15.46 -4.17 -3.46
C VAL A 177 15.76 -5.00 -4.70
N GLU A 178 16.76 -5.90 -4.65
CA GLU A 178 17.10 -6.79 -5.77
C GLU A 178 15.91 -7.66 -6.18
N ASN A 179 15.22 -8.25 -5.22
CA ASN A 179 14.02 -9.04 -5.46
C ASN A 179 12.88 -8.17 -6.03
N ALA A 180 12.62 -6.99 -5.43
CA ALA A 180 11.54 -6.10 -5.85
C ALA A 180 11.72 -5.59 -7.30
N VAL A 181 12.94 -5.20 -7.68
CA VAL A 181 13.27 -4.80 -9.06
C VAL A 181 13.01 -5.94 -10.05
N LYS A 182 13.31 -7.18 -9.66
CA LYS A 182 13.13 -8.37 -10.50
C LYS A 182 11.66 -8.79 -10.63
N SER A 183 10.92 -8.84 -9.52
CA SER A 183 9.56 -9.38 -9.48
C SER A 183 8.48 -8.34 -9.78
N SER A 184 8.75 -7.08 -9.45
CA SER A 184 7.81 -5.96 -9.56
C SER A 184 8.52 -4.74 -10.15
N PRO A 185 9.01 -4.82 -11.41
CA PRO A 185 9.72 -3.73 -12.06
C PRO A 185 8.85 -2.48 -12.17
N ALA A 186 9.48 -1.31 -12.30
CA ALA A 186 8.76 -0.07 -12.49
C ALA A 186 7.92 -0.10 -13.79
N VAL A 187 6.68 0.37 -13.67
CA VAL A 187 5.72 0.51 -14.78
C VAL A 187 5.29 1.96 -14.86
N LEU A 188 5.49 2.56 -16.03
CA LEU A 188 5.00 3.91 -16.35
C LEU A 188 3.86 3.79 -17.35
N MET A 189 2.72 4.39 -17.07
CA MET A 189 1.51 4.33 -17.90
C MET A 189 1.02 5.75 -18.22
N SER A 190 0.41 5.93 -19.38
CA SER A 190 -0.36 7.14 -19.68
C SER A 190 -1.60 7.19 -18.78
N MET A 191 -1.89 8.36 -18.18
CA MET A 191 -3.11 8.55 -17.40
C MET A 191 -4.35 8.33 -18.27
N ASP A 192 -4.34 8.80 -19.52
CA ASP A 192 -5.47 8.66 -20.44
C ASP A 192 -5.76 7.19 -20.76
N ASP A 193 -4.71 6.42 -21.04
CA ASP A 193 -4.83 4.98 -21.35
C ASP A 193 -5.38 4.22 -20.13
N LEU A 194 -4.89 4.55 -18.94
CA LEU A 194 -5.36 3.96 -17.69
C LEU A 194 -6.84 4.30 -17.43
N MET A 195 -7.26 5.54 -17.68
CA MET A 195 -8.67 5.93 -17.56
C MET A 195 -9.55 5.17 -18.57
N MET A 196 -9.10 4.98 -19.81
CA MET A 196 -9.84 4.21 -20.81
C MET A 196 -10.00 2.75 -20.40
N GLU A 197 -8.94 2.12 -19.88
CA GLU A 197 -8.98 0.77 -19.31
C GLU A 197 -10.01 0.68 -18.16
N MET A 198 -9.98 1.64 -17.23
CA MET A 198 -10.92 1.70 -16.10
C MET A 198 -12.38 1.92 -16.53
N MET A 199 -12.62 2.59 -17.66
CA MET A 199 -13.95 2.73 -18.27
C MET A 199 -14.44 1.46 -18.99
N GLY A 200 -13.65 0.39 -19.00
CA GLY A 200 -13.98 -0.88 -19.65
C GLY A 200 -13.89 -0.82 -21.18
N LEU A 201 -13.19 0.19 -21.73
CA LEU A 201 -12.88 0.20 -23.15
C LEU A 201 -11.83 -0.88 -23.45
N PRO A 202 -11.87 -1.51 -24.64
CA PRO A 202 -10.92 -2.56 -25.03
C PRO A 202 -9.57 -1.92 -25.38
N PHE A 203 -8.91 -1.38 -24.36
CA PHE A 203 -7.61 -0.73 -24.43
C PHE A 203 -6.67 -1.40 -23.43
N GLU A 204 -5.46 -1.72 -23.87
CA GLU A 204 -4.43 -2.32 -23.03
C GLU A 204 -3.40 -1.25 -22.68
N THR A 205 -3.25 -0.96 -21.38
CA THR A 205 -2.20 -0.04 -20.91
C THR A 205 -0.82 -0.62 -21.19
N LYS A 206 0.05 0.20 -21.78
CA LYS A 206 1.43 -0.18 -22.07
C LYS A 206 2.38 0.34 -21.00
N ASN A 207 3.40 -0.45 -20.67
CA ASN A 207 4.53 0.06 -19.92
C ASN A 207 5.41 0.92 -20.83
N LEU A 208 5.37 2.24 -20.63
CA LEU A 208 6.09 3.23 -21.42
C LEU A 208 7.63 3.15 -21.24
N PHE A 209 8.12 2.44 -20.22
CA PHE A 209 9.56 2.11 -20.12
C PHE A 209 10.00 0.99 -21.05
N GLN A 210 9.07 0.29 -21.71
CA GLN A 210 9.33 -0.88 -22.55
C GLN A 210 8.73 -0.74 -23.96
N LEU A 211 8.59 0.49 -24.46
CA LEU A 211 8.12 0.75 -25.81
C LEU A 211 9.01 0.06 -26.85
N LYS A 212 8.38 -0.56 -27.85
CA LYS A 212 9.07 -1.20 -28.97
C LYS A 212 9.56 -0.15 -29.96
N GLU A 213 10.56 -0.53 -30.76
CA GLU A 213 11.06 0.33 -31.84
C GLU A 213 9.91 0.76 -32.78
N GLY A 214 9.78 2.07 -32.99
CA GLY A 214 8.72 2.68 -33.80
C GLY A 214 7.46 3.08 -33.02
N GLU A 215 7.29 2.64 -31.77
CA GLU A 215 6.22 3.16 -30.91
C GLU A 215 6.54 4.58 -30.44
N LYS A 216 5.52 5.44 -30.45
CA LYS A 216 5.67 6.83 -30.01
C LYS A 216 5.33 6.92 -28.53
N PHE A 217 6.23 7.53 -27.77
CA PHE A 217 5.92 7.97 -26.41
C PHE A 217 4.81 9.03 -26.49
N PRO A 218 3.66 8.85 -25.82
CA PRO A 218 2.60 9.86 -25.80
C PRO A 218 3.15 11.09 -25.10
N LYS A 219 3.09 12.25 -25.76
CA LYS A 219 3.54 13.54 -25.21
C LYS A 219 2.36 14.32 -24.67
N ASP A 220 2.64 15.35 -23.89
CA ASP A 220 1.67 16.37 -23.47
C ASP A 220 0.55 15.83 -22.54
N GLY A 221 0.92 15.02 -21.54
CA GLY A 221 -0.02 14.46 -20.56
C GLY A 221 0.60 14.17 -19.19
N MET A 222 -0.24 13.64 -18.29
CA MET A 222 0.19 13.09 -17.00
C MET A 222 0.37 11.58 -17.11
N TYR A 223 1.21 11.01 -16.25
CA TYR A 223 1.51 9.58 -16.25
C TYR A 223 1.35 9.01 -14.86
N VAL A 224 1.18 7.69 -14.77
CA VAL A 224 1.12 6.94 -13.52
C VAL A 224 2.33 6.02 -13.45
N LEU A 225 3.09 6.14 -12.37
CA LEU A 225 4.22 5.30 -12.04
C LEU A 225 3.82 4.35 -10.92
N SER A 226 3.87 3.04 -11.19
CA SER A 226 3.51 1.99 -10.24
C SER A 226 4.32 0.72 -10.54
N ASN A 227 3.82 -0.44 -10.11
CA ASN A 227 4.32 -1.77 -10.43
C ASN A 227 3.21 -2.59 -11.15
N PRO A 228 3.52 -3.78 -11.70
CA PRO A 228 2.54 -4.57 -12.46
C PRO A 228 1.29 -4.97 -11.65
N MET A 229 1.44 -5.14 -10.33
CA MET A 229 0.35 -5.52 -9.43
C MET A 229 -0.52 -4.33 -9.00
N LYS A 230 -0.12 -3.09 -9.32
CA LYS A 230 -0.72 -1.84 -8.84
C LYS A 230 -0.91 -1.84 -7.30
N LEU A 231 -0.01 -2.53 -6.58
CA LEU A 231 -0.06 -2.73 -5.13
C LEU A 231 1.28 -2.33 -4.49
N ASN A 232 1.29 -1.39 -3.53
CA ASN A 232 2.51 -0.81 -2.98
C ASN A 232 3.49 -0.28 -4.05
N GLY A 233 2.98 0.09 -5.23
CA GLY A 233 3.79 0.43 -6.40
C GLY A 233 4.57 1.73 -6.27
N ALA A 234 4.24 2.63 -5.34
CA ALA A 234 5.11 3.77 -5.03
C ALA A 234 6.49 3.34 -4.51
N SER A 235 6.65 2.08 -4.13
CA SER A 235 7.92 1.52 -3.68
C SER A 235 9.01 1.47 -4.76
N VAL A 236 8.64 1.63 -6.03
CA VAL A 236 9.59 1.80 -7.13
C VAL A 236 10.49 3.02 -6.95
N LEU A 237 10.10 4.00 -6.12
CA LEU A 237 10.95 5.14 -5.72
C LEU A 237 12.28 4.69 -5.07
N ALA A 238 12.30 3.52 -4.44
CA ALA A 238 13.49 2.96 -3.83
C ALA A 238 14.42 2.24 -4.84
N TYR A 239 14.01 2.10 -6.10
CA TYR A 239 14.75 1.33 -7.10
C TYR A 239 15.92 2.15 -7.67
N PRO A 240 17.13 1.56 -7.75
CA PRO A 240 18.33 2.30 -8.14
C PRO A 240 18.31 2.80 -9.58
N ASN A 241 17.55 2.15 -10.47
CA ASN A 241 17.47 2.48 -11.90
C ASN A 241 16.31 3.41 -12.27
N LEU A 242 15.40 3.73 -11.33
CA LEU A 242 14.20 4.50 -11.65
C LEU A 242 14.53 5.88 -12.23
N GLN A 243 15.51 6.57 -11.66
CA GLN A 243 15.91 7.90 -12.14
C GLN A 243 16.35 7.87 -13.60
N GLU A 244 17.18 6.90 -13.99
CA GLU A 244 17.67 6.77 -15.38
C GLU A 244 16.52 6.48 -16.34
N GLN A 245 15.58 5.63 -15.92
CA GLN A 245 14.39 5.33 -16.70
C GLN A 245 13.55 6.59 -16.92
N LEU A 246 13.31 7.39 -15.88
CA LEU A 246 12.58 8.65 -15.99
C LEU A 246 13.33 9.68 -16.83
N GLU A 247 14.64 9.83 -16.68
CA GLU A 247 15.46 10.75 -17.47
C GLU A 247 15.47 10.38 -18.96
N SER A 248 15.38 9.09 -19.29
CA SER A 248 15.32 8.61 -20.67
C SER A 248 14.05 9.03 -21.41
N VAL A 249 12.92 9.13 -20.69
CA VAL A 249 11.62 9.51 -21.28
C VAL A 249 11.27 10.99 -21.04
N PHE A 250 11.78 11.59 -19.97
CA PHE A 250 11.59 12.99 -19.58
C PHE A 250 12.96 13.70 -19.43
N PRO A 251 13.68 14.00 -20.54
CA PRO A 251 15.02 14.60 -20.47
C PRO A 251 15.04 16.00 -19.82
N GLN A 252 13.92 16.72 -19.91
CA GLN A 252 13.72 18.02 -19.27
C GLN A 252 13.43 17.90 -17.76
N GLY A 253 13.23 16.68 -17.26
CA GLY A 253 12.82 16.38 -15.90
C GLY A 253 11.31 16.24 -15.75
N CYS A 254 10.91 15.66 -14.61
CA CYS A 254 9.52 15.50 -14.21
C CYS A 254 9.39 15.70 -12.70
N TYR A 255 8.17 15.98 -12.25
CA TYR A 255 7.76 15.96 -10.86
C TYR A 255 7.06 14.64 -10.54
N LEU A 256 7.20 14.19 -9.30
CA LEU A 256 6.56 13.00 -8.76
C LEU A 256 5.62 13.42 -7.64
N LEU A 257 4.33 13.14 -7.82
CA LEU A 257 3.27 13.45 -6.88
C LEU A 257 2.78 12.14 -6.27
N PRO A 258 2.81 11.96 -4.95
CA PRO A 258 2.22 10.78 -4.34
C PRO A 258 0.70 10.80 -4.55
N SER A 259 0.19 9.77 -5.24
CA SER A 259 -1.27 9.52 -5.34
C SER A 259 -1.71 8.69 -4.12
N SER A 260 -0.96 7.63 -3.82
CA SER A 260 -1.16 6.75 -2.67
C SER A 260 0.12 5.94 -2.40
N LEU A 261 0.08 4.97 -1.48
CA LEU A 261 1.13 3.94 -1.36
C LEU A 261 1.30 3.10 -2.65
N HIS A 262 0.28 3.08 -3.51
CA HIS A 262 0.20 2.18 -4.65
C HIS A 262 0.80 2.78 -5.92
N GLU A 263 0.90 4.11 -6.02
CA GLU A 263 1.35 4.77 -7.25
C GLU A 263 1.74 6.24 -7.03
N MET A 264 2.53 6.75 -7.98
CA MET A 264 2.91 8.15 -8.10
C MET A 264 2.35 8.71 -9.41
N ILE A 265 1.83 9.94 -9.39
CA ILE A 265 1.55 10.70 -10.60
C ILE A 265 2.84 11.39 -11.05
N ILE A 266 3.16 11.27 -12.33
CA ILE A 266 4.32 11.91 -12.95
C ILE A 266 3.85 13.06 -13.83
N ILE A 267 4.41 14.24 -13.59
CA ILE A 267 4.10 15.47 -14.34
C ILE A 267 5.39 15.97 -15.02
N PRO A 268 5.48 15.93 -16.36
CA PRO A 268 6.63 16.49 -17.08
C PRO A 268 6.81 17.99 -16.80
N LYS A 269 8.06 18.45 -16.70
CA LYS A 269 8.34 19.87 -16.41
C LYS A 269 7.88 20.82 -17.52
N ASP A 270 7.79 20.34 -18.75
CA ASP A 270 7.32 21.09 -19.91
C ASP A 270 5.78 21.16 -20.02
N LEU A 271 5.03 20.47 -19.16
CA LEU A 271 3.57 20.60 -19.08
C LEU A 271 3.13 21.97 -18.52
N GLY A 272 4.02 22.67 -17.82
CA GLY A 272 3.79 24.05 -17.35
C GLY A 272 3.00 24.20 -16.04
N MET A 273 2.68 23.11 -15.34
CA MET A 273 2.05 23.18 -14.02
C MET A 273 3.06 23.60 -12.95
N THR A 274 2.68 24.55 -12.09
CA THR A 274 3.59 25.06 -11.06
C THR A 274 3.66 24.11 -9.85
N PRO A 275 4.82 24.01 -9.15
CA PRO A 275 4.95 23.20 -7.94
C PRO A 275 3.91 23.51 -6.86
N LYS A 276 3.47 24.77 -6.78
CA LYS A 276 2.44 25.20 -5.83
C LYS A 276 1.09 24.57 -6.15
N GLU A 277 0.64 24.64 -7.41
CA GLU A 277 -0.61 24.01 -7.87
C GLU A 277 -0.57 22.50 -7.68
N MET A 278 0.56 21.87 -8.00
CA MET A 278 0.78 20.43 -7.76
C MET A 278 0.67 20.08 -6.27
N GLY A 279 1.29 20.87 -5.39
CA GLY A 279 1.19 20.66 -3.95
C GLY A 279 -0.24 20.83 -3.41
N GLU A 280 -0.98 21.81 -3.92
CA GLU A 280 -2.40 22.02 -3.58
C GLU A 280 -3.25 20.82 -4.01
N MET A 281 -3.02 20.29 -5.21
CA MET A 281 -3.71 19.11 -5.73
C MET A 281 -3.47 17.87 -4.85
N VAL A 282 -2.20 17.58 -4.50
CA VAL A 282 -1.87 16.43 -3.63
C VAL A 282 -2.60 16.54 -2.30
N ARG A 283 -2.57 17.72 -1.66
CA ARG A 283 -3.24 17.95 -0.37
C ARG A 283 -4.76 17.80 -0.47
N ASP A 284 -5.37 18.32 -1.53
CA ASP A 284 -6.83 18.25 -1.71
C ASP A 284 -7.30 16.81 -1.91
N VAL A 285 -6.60 16.05 -2.75
CA VAL A 285 -6.89 14.63 -3.02
C VAL A 285 -6.69 13.78 -1.77
N ASN A 286 -5.57 13.97 -1.05
CA ASN A 286 -5.32 13.27 0.22
C ASN A 286 -6.40 13.53 1.28
N GLN A 287 -7.00 14.71 1.30
CA GLN A 287 -8.04 15.05 2.28
C GLN A 287 -9.41 14.48 1.93
N LYS A 288 -9.72 14.30 0.64
CA LYS A 288 -11.07 13.99 0.17
C LYS A 288 -11.24 12.56 -0.32
N GLU A 289 -10.24 12.02 -1.02
CA GLU A 289 -10.40 10.83 -1.85
C GLU A 289 -9.52 9.65 -1.41
N VAL A 290 -8.41 9.90 -0.69
CA VAL A 290 -7.46 8.84 -0.32
C VAL A 290 -7.69 8.35 1.10
N ALA A 291 -7.72 7.02 1.28
CA ALA A 291 -7.81 6.41 2.60
C ALA A 291 -6.60 6.82 3.46
N ARG A 292 -6.83 7.09 4.76
CA ARG A 292 -5.79 7.65 5.63
C ARG A 292 -4.56 6.76 5.76
N ASP A 293 -4.72 5.45 5.65
CA ASP A 293 -3.63 4.45 5.66
C ASP A 293 -2.97 4.26 4.29
N GLU A 294 -3.50 4.87 3.23
CA GLU A 294 -2.91 4.88 1.88
C GLU A 294 -2.21 6.19 1.53
N ILE A 295 -2.41 7.26 2.30
CA ILE A 295 -1.73 8.55 2.10
C ILE A 295 -0.21 8.36 2.26
N LEU A 296 0.55 8.66 1.21
CA LEU A 296 2.01 8.54 1.27
C LEU A 296 2.67 9.84 1.76
N SER A 297 2.30 11.00 1.21
CA SER A 297 2.78 12.32 1.62
C SER A 297 1.97 13.45 0.98
N ASP A 298 2.06 14.66 1.55
CA ASP A 298 1.50 15.91 1.02
C ASP A 298 2.52 16.73 0.20
N ARG A 299 3.64 16.10 -0.17
CA ARG A 299 4.80 16.75 -0.79
C ARG A 299 4.92 16.37 -2.26
N VAL A 300 5.42 17.30 -3.07
CA VAL A 300 5.86 17.04 -4.45
C VAL A 300 7.35 16.77 -4.43
N TYR A 301 7.79 15.81 -5.25
CA TYR A 301 9.19 15.43 -5.34
C TYR A 301 9.74 15.61 -6.76
N GLU A 302 11.06 15.63 -6.86
CA GLU A 302 11.81 15.48 -8.11
C GLU A 302 13.11 14.72 -7.83
N PHE A 303 13.76 14.19 -8.87
CA PHE A 303 15.12 13.67 -8.72
C PHE A 303 16.15 14.81 -8.92
N ASP A 304 17.02 15.00 -7.92
CA ASP A 304 18.18 15.86 -8.04
C ASP A 304 19.18 15.23 -9.04
N LYS A 305 19.44 15.94 -10.14
CA LYS A 305 20.29 15.45 -11.24
C LYS A 305 21.74 15.21 -10.80
N GLU A 306 22.24 15.95 -9.82
CA GLU A 306 23.63 15.85 -9.37
C GLU A 306 23.78 14.78 -8.29
N LYS A 307 22.89 14.78 -7.29
CA LYS A 307 22.95 13.86 -6.15
C LYS A 307 22.39 12.49 -6.45
N ARG A 308 21.62 12.36 -7.54
CA ARG A 308 20.90 11.15 -7.94
C ARG A 308 20.00 10.59 -6.85
N GLN A 309 19.23 11.47 -6.24
CA GLN A 309 18.36 11.19 -5.10
C GLN A 309 17.04 11.92 -5.25
N LEU A 310 15.97 11.34 -4.69
CA LEU A 310 14.67 12.00 -4.58
C LEU A 310 14.80 13.17 -3.61
N CYS A 311 14.28 14.33 -3.99
CA CYS A 311 14.24 15.54 -3.16
C CYS A 311 12.85 16.15 -3.18
N GLN A 312 12.42 16.72 -2.05
CA GLN A 312 11.18 17.50 -2.02
C GLN A 312 11.34 18.81 -2.77
N VAL A 313 10.29 19.22 -3.49
CA VAL A 313 10.22 20.52 -4.16
C VAL A 313 9.71 21.57 -3.16
N PRO A 314 10.55 22.49 -2.65
CA PRO A 314 10.18 23.38 -1.54
C PRO A 314 9.01 24.32 -1.87
N GLU A 315 8.85 24.71 -3.13
CA GLU A 315 7.77 25.58 -3.61
C GLU A 315 6.39 24.92 -3.54
N SER A 316 6.33 23.58 -3.47
CA SER A 316 5.09 22.83 -3.30
C SER A 316 4.57 22.83 -1.85
N ILE A 317 5.43 23.18 -0.91
CA ILE A 317 5.13 23.15 0.52
C ILE A 317 4.32 24.38 0.90
N GLU A 318 3.13 24.16 1.42
CA GLU A 318 2.39 25.23 2.06
C GLU A 318 3.18 25.72 3.27
N LYS A 319 3.72 26.94 3.16
CA LYS A 319 4.24 27.68 4.31
C LYS A 319 3.02 28.05 5.14
N ILE A 320 2.74 27.30 6.20
CA ILE A 320 1.84 27.76 7.25
C ILE A 320 2.41 29.11 7.68
N LYS A 321 1.72 30.20 7.34
CA LYS A 321 1.95 31.47 8.02
C LYS A 321 1.57 31.17 9.45
N GLU A 322 2.56 31.04 10.33
CA GLU A 322 2.32 31.17 11.76
C GLU A 322 1.46 32.44 11.90
N MET A 323 0.23 32.25 12.35
CA MET A 323 -0.60 33.37 12.76
C MET A 323 0.10 33.98 13.98
N GLU A 324 1.05 34.87 13.72
CA GLU A 324 1.49 35.86 14.69
C GLU A 324 0.27 36.70 15.04
N ARG A 325 -0.39 36.37 16.15
CA ARG A 325 -0.74 37.27 17.27
C ARG A 325 -1.66 36.60 18.27
#